data_AF-A0A841WYL8-F1
#
_entry.id   AF-A0A841WYL8-F1
#
_cell.length_a   1.000
_cell.length_b   1.000
_cell.length_c   1.000
_cell.angle_alpha   90.00
_cell.angle_beta   90.00
_cell.angle_gamma   90.00
#
_symmetry.space_group_name_H-M   'P 1'
#
loop_
_entity.id
_entity.type
_entity.pdbx_description
1 polymer ?
#
loop_
_entity_poly.entity_id
_entity_poly.type
_entity_poly.pdbx_seq_one_letter_code
_entity_poly.pdbx_strand_id
1 'polypeptide(L)' 'MHKFLTTSARSLFEQGKQSVQQGDLQRAIASFREAIRLQPDYIAAYNQLGNAFQGLGQMEQAIA' A
#
# COMPACT_ATOMS: atom_id res chain seq x y z
N MET A 1 16.61 15.60 17.78
CA MET A 1 16.93 14.57 16.78
C MET A 1 15.64 14.14 16.08
N HIS A 2 15.20 14.88 15.06
CA HIS A 2 14.08 14.44 14.23
C HIS A 2 14.63 13.41 13.26
N LYS A 3 14.31 12.13 13.50
CA LYS A 3 14.55 11.03 12.56
C LYS A 3 13.83 11.42 11.26
N PHE A 4 14.55 12.04 10.32
CA PHE A 4 14.18 11.99 8.92
C PHE A 4 14.36 10.53 8.50
N LEU A 5 13.35 9.71 8.80
CA LEU A 5 13.17 8.46 8.10
C LEU A 5 12.96 8.91 6.66
N THR A 6 14.01 8.78 5.84
CA THR A 6 13.92 8.90 4.39
C THR A 6 13.04 7.74 3.93
N THR A 7 11.72 7.94 4.01
CA THR A 7 10.75 6.96 3.56
C THR A 7 10.81 6.97 2.05
N SER A 8 11.57 6.04 1.48
CA SER A 8 11.67 5.87 0.03
C SER A 8 10.39 5.20 -0.51
N ALA A 9 10.13 5.37 -1.80
CA ALA A 9 9.02 4.67 -2.46
C ALA A 9 9.08 3.16 -2.20
N ARG A 10 10.27 2.56 -2.23
CA ARG A 10 10.51 1.17 -1.86
C ARG A 10 10.13 0.84 -0.42
N SER A 11 10.48 1.70 0.55
CA SER A 11 10.13 1.47 1.95
C SER A 11 8.62 1.47 2.15
N LEU A 12 7.92 2.41 1.53
CA LEU A 12 6.46 2.48 1.56
C LEU A 12 5.83 1.27 0.87
N PHE A 13 6.40 0.82 -0.24
CA PHE A 13 5.95 -0.39 -0.91
C PHE A 13 6.07 -1.63 -0.01
N GLU A 14 7.18 -1.80 0.70
CA GLU A 14 7.33 -2.92 1.64
C GLU A 14 6.39 -2.80 2.86
N GLN A 15 6.15 -1.59 3.37
CA GLN A 15 5.14 -1.35 4.41
C GLN A 15 3.74 -1.74 3.92
N GLY A 16 3.38 -1.35 2.69
CA GLY A 16 2.09 -1.71 2.11
C GLY A 16 1.93 -3.23 2.00
N LYS A 17 2.98 -3.95 1.57
CA LYS A 17 2.97 -5.42 1.54
C LYS A 17 2.79 -6.03 2.93
N GLN A 18 3.43 -5.48 3.96
CA GLN A 18 3.24 -5.94 5.34
C GLN A 18 1.80 -5.73 5.81
N SER A 19 1.19 -4.59 5.48
CA SER A 19 -0.22 -4.33 5.80
C SER A 19 -1.16 -5.30 5.09
N VAL A 20 -0.90 -5.65 3.81
CA VAL A 20 -1.66 -6.70 3.11
C VAL A 20 -1.57 -8.03 3.86
N GLN A 21 -0.38 -8.42 4.31
CA GLN A 21 -0.20 -9.67 5.09
C GLN A 21 -0.94 -9.64 6.43
N GLN A 22 -1.13 -8.47 7.02
CA GLN A 22 -1.88 -8.27 8.25
C GLN A 22 -3.40 -8.19 8.03
N GLY A 23 -3.86 -8.20 6.77
CA GLY A 23 -5.27 -7.99 6.41
C GLY A 23 -5.72 -6.53 6.48
N ASP A 24 -4.82 -5.59 6.81
CA ASP A 24 -5.11 -4.16 6.86
C ASP A 24 -4.98 -3.54 5.46
N LEU A 25 -5.97 -3.84 4.61
CA LEU A 25 -5.98 -3.39 3.22
C LEU A 25 -6.05 -1.86 3.09
N GLN A 26 -6.67 -1.17 4.05
CA GLN A 26 -6.73 0.29 4.06
C GLN A 26 -5.35 0.92 4.27
N ARG A 27 -4.56 0.43 5.23
CA ARG A 27 -3.18 0.89 5.40
C ARG A 27 -2.30 0.53 4.20
N ALA A 28 -2.48 -0.66 3.63
CA ALA A 28 -1.76 -1.07 2.43
C ALA A 28 -1.97 -0.09 1.27
N ILE A 29 -3.23 0.28 1.00
CA ILE A 29 -3.59 1.27 -0.02
C ILE A 29 -2.90 2.61 0.23
N ALA A 30 -2.91 3.11 1.46
CA ALA A 30 -2.26 4.37 1.81
C ALA A 30 -0.74 4.33 1.53
N SER A 31 -0.06 3.25 1.93
CA SER A 31 1.38 3.08 1.68
C SER A 31 1.70 2.97 0.18
N PHE A 32 0.93 2.22 -0.61
CA PHE A 32 1.16 2.12 -2.05
C PHE A 32 0.91 3.46 -2.78
N ARG A 33 -0.11 4.22 -2.39
CA ARG A 33 -0.35 5.56 -2.96
C ARG A 33 0.80 6.52 -2.67
N GLU A 34 1.35 6.48 -1.46
CA GLU A 34 2.50 7.31 -1.13
C GLU A 34 3.77 6.86 -1.87
N ALA A 35 3.96 5.55 -2.07
CA ALA A 35 5.04 5.02 -2.90
C ALA A 35 4.96 5.54 -4.35
N ILE A 36 3.75 5.55 -4.93
CA ILE A 36 3.46 6.11 -6.25
C ILE A 36 3.69 7.62 -6.28
N ARG A 37 3.32 8.35 -5.23
CA ARG A 37 3.53 9.81 -5.14
C ARG A 37 5.02 10.16 -5.16
N LEU A 38 5.85 9.36 -4.50
CA LEU A 38 7.31 9.55 -4.49
C LEU A 38 8.00 9.06 -5.76
N GLN A 39 7.47 7.98 -6.36
CA GLN A 39 8.01 7.39 -7.57
C GLN A 39 6.85 7.01 -8.52
N PRO A 40 6.44 7.93 -9.41
CA PRO A 40 5.29 7.72 -10.30
C PRO A 40 5.47 6.60 -11.32
N ASP A 41 6.71 6.17 -11.59
CA ASP A 41 7.05 5.05 -12.47
C ASP A 41 7.18 3.72 -11.70
N TYR A 42 6.82 3.67 -10.42
CA TYR A 42 6.90 2.45 -9.62
C TYR A 42 5.74 1.48 -9.93
N ILE A 43 5.82 0.80 -11.07
CA ILE A 43 4.79 -0.10 -11.59
C ILE A 43 4.34 -1.15 -10.56
N ALA A 44 5.28 -1.68 -9.77
CA ALA A 44 4.95 -2.66 -8.74
C ALA A 44 3.96 -2.11 -7.69
N ALA A 45 4.05 -0.83 -7.34
CA ALA A 45 3.14 -0.20 -6.39
C ALA A 45 1.72 -0.06 -6.96
N TYR A 46 1.56 0.23 -8.26
CA TYR A 46 0.25 0.24 -8.91
C TYR A 46 -0.40 -1.14 -8.92
N ASN A 47 0.36 -2.19 -9.25
CA ASN A 47 -0.16 -3.55 -9.26
C ASN A 47 -0.67 -3.95 -7.86
N GLN A 48 0.12 -3.66 -6.83
CA GLN A 48 -0.27 -3.98 -5.45
C GLN A 48 -1.43 -3.12 -4.96
N LEU A 49 -1.53 -1.85 -5.38
CA LEU A 49 -2.67 -1.00 -5.11
C LEU A 49 -3.96 -1.57 -5.71
N GLY A 50 -3.92 -2.06 -6.95
CA GLY A 50 -5.05 -2.70 -7.60
C GLY A 50 -5.50 -3.97 -6.89
N ASN A 51 -4.55 -4.82 -6.49
CA ASN A 51 -4.83 -6.03 -5.70
C ASN A 51 -5.46 -5.69 -4.34
N ALA A 52 -4.97 -4.65 -3.67
CA ALA A 52 -5.51 -4.22 -2.38
C ALA A 52 -6.95 -3.68 -2.50
N PHE A 53 -7.27 -2.95 -3.57
CA PHE A 53 -8.65 -2.51 -3.82
C PHE A 53 -9.61 -3.67 -4.13
N GLN A 54 -9.16 -4.66 -4.92
CA GLN A 54 -9.97 -5.86 -5.18
C GLN A 54 -10.25 -6.62 -3.88
N GLY A 55 -9.24 -6.82 -3.04
CA GLY A 55 -9.41 -7.46 -1.74
C GLY A 55 -10.37 -6.71 -0.82
N LEU A 56 -10.33 -5.36 -0.82
CA LEU A 56 -11.21 -4.55 0.02
C LEU A 56 -12.67 -4.69 -0.44
N GLY A 57 -12.92 -4.63 -1.74
CA GLY A 57 -14.27 -4.83 -2.29
C GLY A 57 -14.83 -6.23 -2.02
N GLN A 58 -13.99 -7.27 -2.09
CA GLN A 58 -14.40 -8.63 -1.72
C GLN A 58 -14.74 -8.75 -0.24
N MET A 59 -14.01 -8.05 0.63
CA MET A 59 -14.26 -8.04 2.07
C MET A 59 -15.56 -7.29 2.40
N GLU A 60 -15.84 -6.17 1.74
CA GLU A 60 -17.11 -5.44 1.87
C GLU A 60 -18.30 -6.30 1.41
N GLN A 61 -18.15 -7.04 0.30
CA GLN A 61 -19.16 -7.97 -0.19
C GLN A 61 -19.39 -9.16 0.75
N ALA A 62 -18.35 -9.65 1.42
CA ALA A 62 -18.45 -10.76 2.36
C ALA A 62 -19.16 -10.42 3.68
N ILE A 63 -19.34 -9.13 3.98
CA ILE A 63 -19.96 -8.63 5.23
C ILE A 63 -21.46 -8.30 5.03
N ALA A 64 -21.94 -8.17 3.79
CA ALA A 64 -23.33 -7.83 3.45
C ALA A 64 -24.25 -9.07 3.41
#